data_AF-A0A0C1VQ90-F1
#
_entry.id   AF-A0A0C1VQ90-F1
#
_cell.length_a   1.000
_cell.length_b   1.000
_cell.length_c   1.000
_cell.angle_alpha   90.00
_cell.angle_beta   90.00
_cell.angle_gamma   90.00
#
_symmetry.space_group_name_H-M   'P 1'
#
loop_
_entity.id
_entity.type
_entity.pdbx_description
1 polymer ?
#
loop_
_entity_poly.entity_id
_entity_poly.type
_entity_poly.pdbx_seq_one_letter_code
_entity_poly.pdbx_strand_id
1 'polypeptide(L)'
;MLRQLFFLILYSISLFVSPTSAANPLPEDVKGALCIVRADDKLVLIHEILTNKISLPGGTVIEGESPKLAAQRETWEETGLVVTVGEELGRTDTAVFYDCVSDSEVIAFSMTNTLDGNELPIWFAPHYGVEVASAMIANPSNMSASLYRYPSQWKEVAEFYSRATDQSVVYVDQLIDSAPGFRQLELSWMVDLQSWIASFSSASRETACEVAKLVTSISNPTFLLFLFPFVMMKFDSRFVYRLFFSITATSLMVLVAQQGFSLPRPHVYMPITELTHSFGFSFPSLPIAIWFCVMTFLFQRTKSFGLNRVTLLTCLVTLTVMFCKFFLGTAFILDMSVGALLGVLVAWHVLRLEDNPEIDVDRLLTSKGVWFTMTAITAVISVIWPLPVFTSWLAILITASALVMTFKESDIRFERQQMLFVILALLLVDQLYLYLGTTVSFSGFWSLVFNTFHSPLLMLTFITLARKLTCGKRAKHGA
;
A
#
# COMPACT_ATOMS: atom_id res chain seq x y z
N MET A 1 4.32 -29.76 -20.33
CA MET A 1 3.63 -28.59 -19.75
C MET A 1 4.53 -27.72 -18.86
N LEU A 2 5.28 -28.25 -17.89
CA LEU A 2 6.21 -27.43 -17.06
C LEU A 2 7.33 -26.75 -17.88
N ARG A 3 7.84 -27.44 -18.91
CA ARG A 3 8.85 -26.92 -19.85
C ARG A 3 8.30 -25.79 -20.74
N GLN A 4 7.01 -25.85 -21.10
CA GLN A 4 6.34 -24.81 -21.90
C GLN A 4 6.01 -23.57 -21.06
N LEU A 5 5.66 -23.75 -19.78
CA LEU A 5 5.50 -22.66 -18.81
C LEU A 5 6.83 -21.96 -18.51
N PHE A 6 7.93 -22.70 -18.41
CA PHE A 6 9.27 -22.12 -18.28
C PHE A 6 9.66 -21.30 -19.51
N PHE A 7 9.39 -21.80 -20.72
CA PHE A 7 9.64 -21.04 -21.95
C PHE A 7 8.72 -19.82 -22.11
N LEU A 8 7.47 -19.88 -21.65
CA LEU A 8 6.57 -18.72 -21.64
C LEU A 8 7.02 -17.64 -20.64
N ILE A 9 7.54 -18.03 -19.47
CA ILE A 9 8.14 -17.12 -18.48
C ILE A 9 9.43 -16.50 -19.04
N LEU A 10 10.28 -17.31 -19.70
CA LEU A 10 11.48 -16.80 -20.37
C LEU A 10 11.14 -15.86 -21.54
N TYR A 11 10.06 -16.15 -22.27
CA TYR A 11 9.60 -15.36 -23.41
C TYR A 11 8.96 -14.02 -22.97
N SER A 12 8.29 -14.01 -21.82
CA SER A 12 7.77 -12.78 -21.21
C SER A 12 8.87 -11.92 -20.59
N ILE A 13 9.97 -12.52 -20.13
CA ILE A 13 11.19 -11.77 -19.78
C ILE A 13 11.87 -11.20 -21.04
N SER A 14 11.84 -11.90 -22.18
CA SER A 14 12.42 -11.39 -23.43
C SER A 14 11.58 -10.33 -24.16
N LEU A 15 10.29 -10.18 -23.81
CA LEU A 15 9.44 -9.11 -24.35
C LEU A 15 9.74 -7.72 -23.75
N PHE A 16 10.60 -7.64 -22.72
CA PHE A 16 11.19 -6.38 -22.26
C PHE A 16 12.31 -5.85 -23.19
N VAL A 17 12.66 -6.57 -24.27
CA VAL A 17 13.62 -6.09 -25.27
C VAL A 17 12.85 -5.65 -26.52
N SER A 18 12.51 -4.37 -26.58
CA SER A 18 11.96 -3.73 -27.79
C SER A 18 13.05 -3.53 -28.86
N PRO A 19 12.68 -3.44 -30.15
CA PRO A 19 13.62 -3.46 -31.26
C PRO A 19 14.44 -2.17 -31.31
N THR A 20 15.74 -2.36 -31.51
CA THR A 20 16.79 -1.36 -31.60
C THR A 20 16.51 -0.30 -32.68
N SER A 21 16.34 0.95 -32.25
CA SER A 21 16.61 2.11 -33.10
C SER A 21 17.98 2.65 -32.71
N ALA A 22 18.89 2.70 -33.68
CA ALA A 22 20.28 3.10 -33.47
C ALA A 22 20.39 4.59 -33.10
N ALA A 23 20.87 4.88 -31.89
CA ALA A 23 21.40 6.18 -31.50
C ALA A 23 22.50 6.00 -30.44
N ASN A 24 23.44 6.95 -30.41
CA ASN A 24 24.81 6.86 -29.88
C ASN A 24 24.99 6.24 -28.48
N PRO A 25 26.12 5.53 -28.22
CA PRO A 25 26.39 4.94 -26.92
C PRO A 25 26.71 6.01 -25.88
N LEU A 26 26.06 5.92 -24.73
CA LEU A 26 26.33 6.72 -23.54
C LEU A 26 27.58 6.21 -22.81
N PRO A 27 28.24 7.06 -21.99
CA PRO A 27 29.31 6.59 -21.11
C PRO A 27 28.77 5.51 -20.16
N GLU A 28 29.48 4.39 -20.02
CA GLU A 28 29.07 3.16 -19.31
C GLU A 28 28.75 3.33 -17.79
N ASP A 29 28.92 4.52 -17.20
CA ASP A 29 28.91 4.73 -15.74
C ASP A 29 27.67 5.46 -15.18
N VAL A 30 26.83 6.10 -15.99
CA VAL A 30 25.64 6.83 -15.48
C VAL A 30 24.44 5.90 -15.40
N LYS A 31 24.01 5.57 -14.18
CA LYS A 31 22.85 4.72 -13.91
C LYS A 31 21.58 5.51 -13.64
N GLY A 32 21.69 6.72 -13.11
CA GLY A 32 20.56 7.55 -12.75
C GLY A 32 20.64 8.97 -13.31
N ALA A 33 19.49 9.60 -13.48
CA ALA A 33 19.40 11.00 -13.85
C ALA A 33 18.27 11.67 -13.06
N LEU A 34 18.57 12.84 -12.51
CA LEU A 34 17.67 13.57 -11.62
C LEU A 34 17.48 15.01 -12.08
N CYS A 35 16.30 15.55 -11.79
CA CYS A 35 15.97 16.94 -12.03
C CYS A 35 16.07 17.75 -10.73
N ILE A 36 16.78 18.88 -10.82
CA ILE A 36 16.69 19.94 -9.84
C ILE A 36 15.68 20.94 -10.39
N VAL A 37 14.45 20.90 -9.85
CA VAL A 37 13.40 21.86 -10.18
C VAL A 37 13.32 22.87 -9.04
N ARG A 38 13.78 24.09 -9.30
CA ARG A 38 13.67 25.21 -8.37
C ARG A 38 12.43 26.03 -8.73
N ALA A 39 11.59 26.31 -7.74
CA ALA A 39 10.38 27.11 -7.90
C ALA A 39 10.07 27.90 -6.62
N ASP A 40 9.91 29.21 -6.76
CA ASP A 40 9.75 30.18 -5.66
C ASP A 40 10.79 29.99 -4.54
N ASP A 41 12.07 29.86 -4.92
CA ASP A 41 13.18 29.59 -4.00
C ASP A 41 12.95 28.36 -3.09
N LYS A 42 12.27 27.34 -3.63
CA LYS A 42 12.11 26.02 -3.03
C LYS A 42 12.46 24.94 -4.04
N LEU A 43 12.79 23.76 -3.54
CA LEU A 43 13.16 22.59 -4.32
C LEU A 43 11.99 21.62 -4.40
N VAL A 44 11.66 21.14 -5.60
CA VAL A 44 10.70 20.05 -5.78
C VAL A 44 11.32 18.74 -5.27
N LEU A 45 10.58 18.05 -4.41
CA LEU A 45 10.93 16.80 -3.79
C LEU A 45 9.74 15.85 -3.85
N ILE A 46 10.04 14.56 -3.89
CA ILE A 46 9.05 13.48 -3.79
C ILE A 46 9.21 12.74 -2.47
N HIS A 47 8.13 12.14 -1.97
CA HIS A 47 8.14 11.21 -0.84
C HIS A 47 7.92 9.80 -1.36
N GLU A 48 8.95 8.96 -1.28
CA GLU A 48 8.91 7.59 -1.79
C GLU A 48 8.13 6.64 -0.87
N ILE A 49 7.28 5.81 -1.47
CA ILE A 49 6.49 4.79 -0.76
C ILE A 49 7.39 3.71 -0.14
N LEU A 50 8.37 3.22 -0.89
CA LEU A 50 9.14 2.04 -0.50
C LEU A 50 10.19 2.33 0.56
N THR A 51 10.95 3.42 0.39
CA THR A 51 12.02 3.81 1.32
C THR A 51 11.49 4.67 2.48
N ASN A 52 10.31 5.26 2.31
CA ASN A 52 9.74 6.26 3.22
C ASN A 52 10.70 7.45 3.45
N LYS A 53 11.40 7.86 2.40
CA LYS A 53 12.35 8.98 2.38
C LYS A 53 11.93 10.01 1.35
N ILE A 54 12.45 11.23 1.51
CA ILE A 54 12.36 12.24 0.45
C ILE A 54 13.49 12.05 -0.56
N SER A 55 13.22 12.32 -1.82
CA SER A 55 14.21 12.31 -2.89
C SER A 55 13.90 13.38 -3.93
N LEU A 56 14.87 13.64 -4.80
CA LEU A 56 14.64 14.45 -6.00
C LEU A 56 13.86 13.62 -7.02
N PRO A 57 13.03 14.24 -7.86
CA PRO A 57 12.45 13.54 -8.98
C PRO A 57 13.56 13.02 -9.91
N GLY A 58 13.51 11.74 -10.23
CA GLY A 58 14.57 11.10 -11.00
C GLY A 58 14.70 9.60 -10.74
N GLY A 59 15.25 8.91 -11.73
CA GLY A 59 15.28 7.46 -11.72
C GLY A 59 16.34 6.88 -12.65
N THR A 60 16.14 5.63 -13.04
CA THR A 60 17.15 4.85 -13.76
C THR A 60 17.14 5.22 -15.23
N VAL A 61 18.32 5.41 -15.82
CA VAL A 61 18.48 5.58 -17.26
C VAL A 61 18.30 4.23 -17.93
N ILE A 62 17.29 4.08 -18.79
CA ILE A 62 17.03 2.81 -19.49
C ILE A 62 17.95 2.65 -20.71
N GLU A 63 18.12 1.42 -21.18
CA GLU A 63 18.99 1.13 -22.32
C GLU A 63 18.51 1.87 -23.59
N GLY A 64 19.40 2.66 -24.20
CA GLY A 64 19.08 3.49 -25.37
C GLY A 64 18.46 4.85 -25.06
N GLU A 65 18.20 5.19 -23.80
CA GLU A 65 17.69 6.49 -23.36
C GLU A 65 18.84 7.40 -22.90
N SER A 66 18.85 8.68 -23.30
CA SER A 66 19.83 9.64 -22.77
C SER A 66 19.50 10.04 -21.32
N PRO A 67 20.48 10.33 -20.45
CA PRO A 67 20.23 10.78 -19.09
C PRO A 67 19.31 12.01 -19.00
N LYS A 68 19.38 12.93 -19.98
CA LYS A 68 18.43 14.05 -20.04
C LYS A 68 16.99 13.59 -20.25
N LEU A 69 16.77 12.64 -21.17
CA LEU A 69 15.44 12.07 -21.40
C LEU A 69 14.94 11.30 -20.17
N ALA A 70 15.83 10.56 -19.50
CA ALA A 70 15.48 9.88 -18.24
C ALA A 70 15.03 10.89 -17.17
N ALA A 71 15.78 11.97 -16.95
CA ALA A 71 15.40 13.00 -15.98
C ALA A 71 14.04 13.65 -16.33
N GLN A 72 13.78 13.90 -17.61
CA GLN A 72 12.50 14.42 -18.08
C GLN A 72 11.34 13.44 -17.83
N ARG A 73 11.50 12.19 -18.24
CA ARG A 73 10.50 11.13 -18.10
C ARG A 73 10.16 10.89 -16.64
N GLU A 74 11.17 10.67 -15.80
CA GLU A 74 11.00 10.37 -14.37
C GLU A 74 10.32 11.54 -13.65
N THR A 75 10.68 12.78 -13.97
CA THR A 75 10.01 13.96 -13.38
C THR A 75 8.53 14.00 -13.73
N TRP A 76 8.16 13.69 -14.97
CA TRP A 76 6.75 13.60 -15.37
C TRP A 76 6.04 12.41 -14.70
N GLU A 77 6.69 11.24 -14.66
CA GLU A 77 6.14 10.03 -14.07
C GLU A 77 5.86 10.20 -12.57
N GLU A 78 6.76 10.87 -11.83
CA GLU A 78 6.72 11.01 -10.38
C GLU A 78 5.95 12.23 -9.88
N THR A 79 6.02 13.36 -10.60
CA THR A 79 5.42 14.63 -10.17
C THR A 79 4.31 15.14 -11.08
N GLY A 80 4.18 14.57 -12.28
CA GLY A 80 3.28 15.09 -13.31
C GLY A 80 3.78 16.37 -13.98
N LEU A 81 4.91 16.95 -13.55
CA LEU A 81 5.49 18.13 -14.16
C LEU A 81 6.18 17.76 -15.48
N VAL A 82 5.73 18.38 -16.57
CA VAL A 82 6.47 18.38 -17.83
C VAL A 82 7.57 19.42 -17.71
N VAL A 83 8.81 19.03 -17.98
CA VAL A 83 9.99 19.88 -17.80
C VAL A 83 10.85 19.92 -19.06
N THR A 84 11.45 21.08 -19.31
CA THR A 84 12.59 21.24 -20.20
C THR A 84 13.89 21.03 -19.42
N VAL A 85 14.67 20.05 -19.86
CA VAL A 85 15.96 19.69 -19.22
C VAL A 85 17.09 20.54 -19.79
N GLY A 86 17.64 21.41 -18.95
CA GLY A 86 18.69 22.37 -19.25
C GLY A 86 20.10 21.79 -19.11
N GLU A 87 20.98 22.59 -18.51
CA GLU A 87 22.40 22.26 -18.33
C GLU A 87 22.62 21.26 -17.19
N GLU A 88 23.76 20.58 -17.24
CA GLU A 88 24.21 19.71 -16.15
C GLU A 88 24.69 20.56 -14.97
N LEU A 89 24.08 20.36 -13.81
CA LEU A 89 24.49 21.03 -12.57
C LEU A 89 25.63 20.29 -11.89
N GLY A 90 25.62 18.96 -11.94
CA GLY A 90 26.70 18.14 -11.38
C GLY A 90 26.48 16.65 -11.54
N ARG A 91 27.43 15.86 -11.01
CA ARG A 91 27.40 14.39 -11.03
C ARG A 91 27.82 13.82 -9.68
N THR A 92 27.30 12.64 -9.41
CA THR A 92 27.86 11.68 -8.45
C THR A 92 28.47 10.51 -9.22
N ASP A 93 29.01 9.52 -8.51
CA ASP A 93 29.58 8.30 -9.10
C ASP A 93 28.60 7.53 -10.00
N THR A 94 27.29 7.70 -9.82
CA THR A 94 26.27 6.90 -10.53
C THR A 94 25.15 7.72 -11.14
N ALA A 95 25.07 9.02 -10.87
CA ALA A 95 23.95 9.84 -11.30
C ALA A 95 24.33 11.25 -11.74
N VAL A 96 23.57 11.78 -12.69
CA VAL A 96 23.72 13.16 -13.21
C VAL A 96 22.52 14.01 -12.78
N PHE A 97 22.79 15.26 -12.43
CA PHE A 97 21.79 16.22 -11.96
C PHE A 97 21.66 17.35 -12.98
N TYR A 98 20.45 17.57 -13.46
CA TYR A 98 20.16 18.60 -14.46
C TYR A 98 19.33 19.74 -13.87
N ASP A 99 19.54 20.94 -14.40
CA ASP A 99 18.64 22.07 -14.21
C ASP A 99 17.35 21.81 -15.01
N CYS A 100 16.21 21.71 -14.33
CA CYS A 100 14.94 21.38 -14.97
C CYS A 100 13.91 22.47 -14.69
N VAL A 101 13.37 23.07 -15.76
CA VAL A 101 12.35 24.12 -15.69
C VAL A 101 11.04 23.54 -16.17
N SER A 102 9.95 23.75 -15.44
CA SER A 102 8.64 23.26 -15.86
C SER A 102 8.12 24.06 -17.04
N ASP A 103 7.52 23.36 -18.01
CA ASP A 103 6.90 23.98 -19.19
C ASP A 103 5.57 24.65 -18.86
N SER A 104 5.03 24.41 -17.66
CA SER A 104 3.81 24.98 -17.11
C SER A 104 4.09 25.62 -15.75
N GLU A 105 3.17 26.47 -15.28
CA GLU A 105 3.24 26.97 -13.91
C GLU A 105 3.23 25.82 -12.90
N VAL A 106 4.16 25.86 -11.95
CA VAL A 106 4.20 24.89 -10.85
C VAL A 106 3.05 25.22 -9.91
N ILE A 107 2.11 24.30 -9.72
CA ILE A 107 0.99 24.47 -8.79
C ILE A 107 1.33 23.81 -7.47
N ALA A 108 1.21 24.52 -6.36
CA ALA A 108 1.40 23.97 -5.03
C ALA A 108 0.30 24.44 -4.07
N PHE A 109 0.00 23.64 -3.05
CA PHE A 109 -0.92 24.05 -2.00
C PHE A 109 -0.28 25.10 -1.09
N SER A 110 -1.03 26.13 -0.71
CA SER A 110 -0.52 27.25 0.13
C SER A 110 -0.11 26.82 1.54
N MET A 111 -0.75 25.77 2.06
CA MET A 111 -0.44 25.21 3.38
C MET A 111 0.81 24.32 3.35
N THR A 112 1.56 24.34 4.45
CA THR A 112 2.72 23.47 4.64
C THR A 112 2.34 22.18 5.39
N ASN A 113 2.99 21.09 5.02
CA ASN A 113 2.88 19.79 5.69
C ASN A 113 3.83 19.68 6.89
N THR A 114 3.91 18.50 7.49
CA THR A 114 4.77 18.23 8.67
C THR A 114 6.27 18.36 8.38
N LEU A 115 6.67 18.39 7.11
CA LEU A 115 8.05 18.60 6.65
C LEU A 115 8.32 20.05 6.24
N ASP A 116 7.42 20.99 6.55
CA ASP A 116 7.50 22.40 6.15
C ASP A 116 7.51 22.58 4.61
N GLY A 117 6.94 21.61 3.88
CA GLY A 117 6.82 21.63 2.42
C GLY A 117 5.40 21.93 1.97
N ASN A 118 5.26 22.62 0.84
CA ASN A 118 3.98 22.86 0.16
C ASN A 118 3.72 21.72 -0.82
N GLU A 119 2.65 20.96 -0.64
CA GLU A 119 2.36 19.78 -1.47
C GLU A 119 1.96 20.14 -2.90
N LEU A 120 2.31 19.28 -3.84
CA LEU A 120 1.91 19.35 -5.24
C LEU A 120 0.71 18.42 -5.48
N PRO A 121 -0.26 18.84 -6.30
CA PRO A 121 -1.34 17.98 -6.76
C PRO A 121 -0.83 16.98 -7.81
N ILE A 122 -0.48 15.75 -7.41
CA ILE A 122 0.18 14.78 -8.30
C ILE A 122 -0.65 13.52 -8.62
N TRP A 123 -1.93 13.46 -8.28
CA TRP A 123 -2.71 12.21 -8.39
C TRP A 123 -2.92 11.69 -9.82
N PHE A 124 -2.65 12.53 -10.82
CA PHE A 124 -2.67 12.18 -12.24
C PHE A 124 -1.30 11.69 -12.74
N ALA A 125 -0.24 11.80 -11.93
CA ALA A 125 1.09 11.34 -12.30
C ALA A 125 1.12 9.79 -12.36
N PRO A 126 1.76 9.19 -13.38
CA PRO A 126 1.83 7.74 -13.56
C PRO A 126 2.30 6.96 -12.32
N HIS A 127 3.25 7.49 -11.55
CA HIS A 127 3.85 6.81 -10.40
C HIS A 127 3.20 7.20 -9.07
N TYR A 128 2.11 7.99 -9.07
CA TYR A 128 1.34 8.27 -7.87
C TYR A 128 0.72 6.99 -7.28
N GLY A 129 1.04 6.69 -6.02
CA GLY A 129 0.59 5.46 -5.36
C GLY A 129 1.33 4.20 -5.81
N VAL A 130 2.24 4.30 -6.78
CA VAL A 130 3.13 3.21 -7.25
C VAL A 130 4.47 3.32 -6.52
N GLU A 131 5.14 4.44 -6.72
CA GLU A 131 6.47 4.74 -6.16
C GLU A 131 6.44 6.01 -5.31
N VAL A 132 5.59 6.97 -5.66
CA VAL A 132 5.48 8.27 -5.01
C VAL A 132 4.22 8.35 -4.17
N ALA A 133 4.39 8.67 -2.88
CA ALA A 133 3.29 8.92 -1.95
C ALA A 133 2.73 10.33 -2.10
N SER A 134 3.63 11.32 -2.21
CA SER A 134 3.33 12.74 -2.41
C SER A 134 4.54 13.44 -3.05
N ALA A 135 4.33 14.64 -3.60
CA ALA A 135 5.39 15.56 -3.99
C ALA A 135 5.17 16.91 -3.32
N MET A 136 6.24 17.67 -3.10
CA MET A 136 6.20 18.97 -2.43
C MET A 136 7.31 19.89 -2.93
N ILE A 137 7.13 21.21 -2.80
CA ILE A 137 8.24 22.15 -2.78
C ILE A 137 8.62 22.46 -1.34
N ALA A 138 9.91 22.37 -1.01
CA ALA A 138 10.42 22.69 0.32
C ALA A 138 11.76 23.43 0.24
N ASN A 139 12.07 24.22 1.27
CA ASN A 139 13.37 24.88 1.34
C ASN A 139 14.44 23.87 1.78
N PRO A 140 15.49 23.61 0.98
CA PRO A 140 16.53 22.64 1.34
C PRO A 140 17.24 22.95 2.67
N SER A 141 17.29 24.21 3.08
CA SER A 141 17.94 24.65 4.32
C SER A 141 17.15 24.29 5.58
N ASN A 142 15.84 24.07 5.46
CA ASN A 142 14.97 23.74 6.59
C ASN A 142 14.90 22.22 6.84
N MET A 143 15.49 21.40 5.96
CA MET A 143 15.35 19.95 6.01
C MET A 143 16.59 19.26 6.58
N SER A 144 16.36 18.28 7.45
CA SER A 144 17.43 17.39 7.91
C SER A 144 17.88 16.47 6.79
N ALA A 145 19.19 16.36 6.59
CA ALA A 145 19.79 15.41 5.64
C ALA A 145 19.34 13.95 5.89
N SER A 146 18.95 13.59 7.12
CA SER A 146 18.49 12.24 7.47
C SER A 146 17.13 11.85 6.86
N LEU A 147 16.35 12.85 6.43
CA LEU A 147 15.07 12.64 5.74
C LEU A 147 15.31 12.26 4.28
N TYR A 148 16.37 12.78 3.67
CA TYR A 148 16.74 12.51 2.29
C TYR A 148 17.27 11.08 2.13
N ARG A 149 16.92 10.43 1.01
CA ARG A 149 17.28 9.03 0.73
C ARG A 149 18.79 8.78 0.76
N TYR A 150 19.59 9.76 0.34
CA TYR A 150 21.05 9.69 0.35
C TYR A 150 21.65 10.82 1.20
N PRO A 151 21.63 10.71 2.55
CA PRO A 151 21.96 11.82 3.45
C PRO A 151 23.32 12.49 3.18
N SER A 152 24.32 11.73 2.74
CA SER A 152 25.64 12.26 2.41
C SER A 152 25.65 13.19 1.20
N GLN A 153 24.71 13.04 0.27
CA GLN A 153 24.60 13.85 -0.95
C GLN A 153 23.81 15.15 -0.72
N TRP A 154 23.14 15.32 0.43
CA TRP A 154 22.22 16.45 0.65
C TRP A 154 22.90 17.81 0.51
N LYS A 155 24.17 17.90 0.92
CA LYS A 155 24.96 19.13 0.77
C LYS A 155 25.18 19.49 -0.71
N GLU A 156 25.51 18.49 -1.54
CA GLU A 156 25.72 18.68 -2.99
C GLU A 156 24.40 19.07 -3.67
N VAL A 157 23.29 18.45 -3.28
CA VAL A 157 21.95 18.79 -3.77
C VAL A 157 21.61 20.26 -3.47
N ALA A 158 21.92 20.76 -2.27
CA ALA A 158 21.73 22.17 -1.93
C ALA A 158 22.60 23.11 -2.77
N GLU A 159 23.83 22.71 -3.10
CA GLU A 159 24.72 23.45 -4.01
C GLU A 159 24.18 23.46 -5.45
N PHE A 160 23.65 22.33 -5.95
CA PHE A 160 23.00 22.26 -7.27
C PHE A 160 21.75 23.14 -7.33
N TYR A 161 20.89 23.05 -6.31
CA TYR A 161 19.72 23.90 -6.13
C TYR A 161 20.04 25.39 -6.23
N SER A 162 21.14 25.86 -5.61
CA SER A 162 21.52 27.28 -5.66
C SER A 162 21.86 27.81 -7.07
N ARG A 163 22.19 26.91 -8.01
CA ARG A 163 22.53 27.22 -9.40
C ARG A 163 21.39 26.93 -10.38
N ALA A 164 20.34 26.27 -9.93
CA ALA A 164 19.19 25.94 -10.76
C ALA A 164 18.37 27.19 -11.08
N THR A 165 17.73 27.17 -12.25
CA THR A 165 16.86 28.24 -12.73
C THR A 165 15.59 28.28 -11.89
N ASP A 166 15.28 29.45 -11.31
CA ASP A 166 14.06 29.64 -10.53
C ASP A 166 12.86 29.96 -11.44
N GLN A 167 11.66 29.55 -11.01
CA GLN A 167 10.41 29.77 -11.73
C GLN A 167 9.27 30.06 -10.75
N SER A 168 8.19 30.67 -11.24
CA SER A 168 7.04 31.03 -10.41
C SER A 168 6.19 29.82 -10.01
N VAL A 169 5.64 29.90 -8.80
CA VAL A 169 4.65 28.94 -8.27
C VAL A 169 3.29 29.62 -8.18
N VAL A 170 2.24 28.92 -8.59
CA VAL A 170 0.86 29.29 -8.31
C VAL A 170 0.38 28.55 -7.07
N TYR A 171 0.16 29.30 -6.00
CA TYR A 171 -0.36 28.77 -4.75
C TYR A 171 -1.88 28.70 -4.77
N VAL A 172 -2.41 27.53 -4.43
CA VAL A 172 -3.85 27.27 -4.30
C VAL A 172 -4.18 26.79 -2.90
N ASP A 173 -5.33 27.15 -2.36
CA ASP A 173 -5.73 26.67 -1.02
C ASP A 173 -6.31 25.26 -1.08
N GLN A 174 -7.04 24.97 -2.15
CA GLN A 174 -7.76 23.71 -2.34
C GLN A 174 -8.08 23.47 -3.82
N LEU A 175 -8.35 22.21 -4.16
CA LEU A 175 -8.77 21.75 -5.49
C LEU A 175 -10.08 20.97 -5.42
N ILE A 176 -11.02 21.39 -4.57
CA ILE A 176 -12.34 20.74 -4.41
C ILE A 176 -13.07 20.64 -5.76
N ASP A 177 -13.01 21.68 -6.60
CA ASP A 177 -13.72 21.72 -7.87
C ASP A 177 -13.24 20.66 -8.87
N SER A 178 -12.02 20.14 -8.68
CA SER A 178 -11.47 19.02 -9.46
C SER A 178 -12.04 17.66 -9.02
N ALA A 179 -12.68 17.58 -7.85
CA ALA A 179 -13.32 16.36 -7.36
C ALA A 179 -14.72 16.16 -7.98
N PRO A 180 -15.17 14.91 -8.20
CA PRO A 180 -16.55 14.65 -8.57
C PRO A 180 -17.56 15.23 -7.55
N GLY A 181 -18.70 15.72 -8.00
CA GLY A 181 -19.66 16.45 -7.15
C GLY A 181 -20.12 15.70 -5.88
N PHE A 182 -20.24 14.37 -5.93
CA PHE A 182 -20.57 13.57 -4.76
C PHE A 182 -19.47 13.60 -3.67
N ARG A 183 -18.20 13.76 -4.07
CA ARG A 183 -17.06 13.87 -3.14
C ARG A 183 -16.87 15.28 -2.59
N GLN A 184 -17.23 16.31 -3.36
CA GLN A 184 -17.21 17.69 -2.88
C GLN A 184 -18.09 17.85 -1.62
N LEU A 185 -19.26 17.23 -1.63
CA LEU A 185 -20.15 17.19 -0.48
C LEU A 185 -19.50 16.51 0.74
N GLU A 186 -18.92 15.33 0.54
CA GLU A 186 -18.26 14.61 1.64
C GLU A 186 -17.02 15.34 2.18
N LEU A 187 -16.27 16.05 1.33
CA LEU A 187 -15.17 16.92 1.75
C LEU A 187 -15.67 18.01 2.70
N SER A 188 -16.78 18.68 2.37
CA SER A 188 -17.35 19.70 3.27
C SER A 188 -17.70 19.13 4.65
N TRP A 189 -18.34 17.97 4.71
CA TRP A 189 -18.65 17.30 5.97
C TRP A 189 -17.41 16.89 6.77
N MET A 190 -16.35 16.47 6.08
CA MET A 190 -15.08 16.11 6.70
C MET A 190 -14.42 17.32 7.33
N VAL A 191 -14.36 18.45 6.60
CA VAL A 191 -13.81 19.71 7.10
C VAL A 191 -14.62 20.21 8.29
N ASP A 192 -15.95 20.22 8.22
CA ASP A 192 -16.81 20.62 9.33
C ASP A 192 -16.55 19.78 10.60
N LEU A 193 -16.41 18.46 10.43
CA LEU A 193 -16.10 17.55 11.52
C LEU A 193 -14.72 17.84 12.14
N GLN A 194 -13.70 18.02 11.30
CA GLN A 194 -12.34 18.31 11.74
C GLN A 194 -12.25 19.69 12.40
N SER A 195 -12.93 20.71 11.87
CA SER A 195 -13.02 22.05 12.44
C SER A 195 -13.75 22.05 13.79
N TRP A 196 -14.83 21.26 13.92
CA TRP A 196 -15.52 21.09 15.19
C TRP A 196 -14.60 20.50 16.26
N ILE A 197 -13.82 19.46 15.93
CA ILE A 197 -12.84 18.87 16.86
C ILE A 197 -11.69 19.85 17.13
N ALA A 198 -11.28 20.64 16.14
CA ALA A 198 -10.26 21.66 16.28
C ALA A 198 -10.68 22.83 17.19
N SER A 199 -11.98 23.02 17.44
CA SER A 199 -12.49 24.00 18.41
C SER A 199 -12.19 23.63 19.88
N PHE A 200 -11.79 22.37 20.14
CA PHE A 200 -11.36 21.93 21.46
C PHE A 200 -9.91 22.29 21.76
N SER A 201 -9.47 22.04 23.00
CA SER A 201 -8.07 22.26 23.39
C SER A 201 -7.09 21.45 22.52
N SER A 202 -5.85 21.94 22.35
CA SER A 202 -4.81 21.24 21.58
C SER A 202 -4.58 19.80 22.06
N ALA A 203 -4.53 19.60 23.38
CA ALA A 203 -4.39 18.29 24.00
C ALA A 203 -5.56 17.35 23.67
N SER A 204 -6.80 17.86 23.67
CA SER A 204 -7.98 17.08 23.29
C SER A 204 -7.95 16.66 21.82
N ARG A 205 -7.51 17.56 20.93
CA ARG A 205 -7.37 17.30 19.50
C ARG A 205 -6.32 16.22 19.22
N GLU A 206 -5.14 16.35 19.82
CA GLU A 206 -4.06 15.35 19.70
C GLU A 206 -4.52 13.99 20.23
N THR A 207 -5.18 13.96 21.38
CA THR A 207 -5.76 12.73 21.94
C THR A 207 -6.78 12.12 20.99
N ALA A 208 -7.67 12.92 20.39
CA ALA A 208 -8.66 12.44 19.44
C ALA A 208 -7.99 11.81 18.20
N CYS A 209 -6.94 12.44 17.66
CA CYS A 209 -6.16 11.90 16.55
C CYS A 209 -5.50 10.56 16.90
N GLU A 210 -4.83 10.46 18.06
CA GLU A 210 -4.15 9.22 18.47
C GLU A 210 -5.14 8.08 18.76
N VAL A 211 -6.28 8.39 19.41
CA VAL A 211 -7.35 7.41 19.59
C VAL A 211 -7.91 6.96 18.25
N ALA A 212 -8.13 7.87 17.30
CA ALA A 212 -8.60 7.51 15.98
C ALA A 212 -7.59 6.64 15.22
N LYS A 213 -6.29 6.93 15.29
CA LYS A 213 -5.22 6.10 14.71
C LYS A 213 -5.21 4.70 15.33
N LEU A 214 -5.33 4.61 16.65
CA LEU A 214 -5.43 3.33 17.35
C LEU A 214 -6.65 2.53 16.92
N VAL A 215 -7.83 3.14 16.87
CA VAL A 215 -9.07 2.47 16.45
C VAL A 215 -8.97 1.98 15.00
N THR A 216 -8.45 2.80 14.09
CA THR A 216 -8.33 2.42 12.68
C THR A 216 -7.27 1.36 12.44
N SER A 217 -6.26 1.23 13.32
CA SER A 217 -5.24 0.17 13.25
C SER A 217 -5.81 -1.25 13.32
N ILE A 218 -6.98 -1.45 13.94
CA ILE A 218 -7.67 -2.75 14.02
C ILE A 218 -8.11 -3.24 12.63
N SER A 219 -8.30 -2.31 11.68
CA SER A 219 -8.63 -2.63 10.28
C SER A 219 -7.39 -2.85 9.38
N ASN A 220 -6.18 -2.79 9.94
CA ASN A 220 -4.93 -2.98 9.18
C ASN A 220 -4.77 -4.46 8.77
N PRO A 221 -4.32 -4.76 7.53
CA PRO A 221 -4.01 -6.12 7.08
C PRO A 221 -3.16 -6.97 8.04
N THR A 222 -2.15 -6.40 8.72
CA THR A 222 -1.31 -7.14 9.66
C THR A 222 -2.11 -7.66 10.85
N PHE A 223 -3.10 -6.90 11.33
CA PHE A 223 -3.97 -7.33 12.42
C PHE A 223 -4.79 -8.58 12.06
N LEU A 224 -5.15 -8.76 10.78
CA LEU A 224 -5.85 -9.96 10.31
C LEU A 224 -5.02 -11.24 10.47
N LEU A 225 -3.70 -11.16 10.32
CA LEU A 225 -2.83 -12.32 10.57
C LEU A 225 -2.85 -12.73 12.04
N PHE A 226 -3.01 -11.77 12.96
CA PHE A 226 -3.18 -12.05 14.39
C PHE A 226 -4.59 -12.55 14.74
N LEU A 227 -5.58 -12.31 13.87
CA LEU A 227 -6.92 -12.88 13.99
C LEU A 227 -6.95 -14.39 13.69
N PHE A 228 -6.10 -14.91 12.81
CA PHE A 228 -6.12 -16.33 12.42
C PHE A 228 -5.88 -17.32 13.58
N PRO A 229 -4.89 -17.13 14.48
CA PRO A 229 -4.77 -17.95 15.70
C PRO A 229 -6.04 -17.96 16.56
N PHE A 230 -6.71 -16.80 16.69
CA PHE A 230 -7.94 -16.68 17.46
C PHE A 230 -9.10 -17.44 16.79
N VAL A 231 -9.24 -17.28 15.48
CA VAL A 231 -10.24 -17.99 14.67
C VAL A 231 -10.03 -19.51 14.74
N MET A 232 -8.78 -19.98 14.65
CA MET A 232 -8.41 -21.39 14.78
C MET A 232 -8.69 -21.97 16.18
N MET A 233 -8.63 -21.14 17.23
CA MET A 233 -9.00 -21.53 18.59
C MET A 233 -10.52 -21.60 18.77
N LYS A 234 -11.27 -20.64 18.19
CA LYS A 234 -12.73 -20.56 18.37
C LYS A 234 -13.46 -21.60 17.52
N PHE A 235 -12.96 -21.84 16.31
CA PHE A 235 -13.55 -22.76 15.33
C PHE A 235 -12.55 -23.88 15.04
N ASP A 236 -11.96 -23.91 13.85
CA ASP A 236 -11.04 -24.93 13.38
C ASP A 236 -10.16 -24.36 12.24
N SER A 237 -9.19 -25.15 11.80
CA SER A 237 -8.31 -24.82 10.68
C SER A 237 -9.03 -24.68 9.34
N ARG A 238 -10.15 -25.39 9.09
CA ARG A 238 -10.87 -25.27 7.81
C ARG A 238 -11.47 -23.88 7.67
N PHE A 239 -12.09 -23.39 8.74
CA PHE A 239 -12.65 -22.06 8.76
C PHE A 239 -11.59 -20.96 8.56
N VAL A 240 -10.36 -21.14 9.08
CA VAL A 240 -9.23 -20.24 8.78
C VAL A 240 -8.91 -20.22 7.28
N TYR A 241 -8.88 -21.37 6.61
CA TYR A 241 -8.65 -21.43 5.16
C TYR A 241 -9.74 -20.72 4.37
N ARG A 242 -11.01 -20.95 4.70
CA ARG A 242 -12.14 -20.29 4.03
C ARG A 242 -12.09 -18.78 4.20
N LEU A 243 -11.77 -18.32 5.41
CA LEU A 243 -11.62 -16.92 5.73
C LEU A 243 -10.45 -16.30 4.96
N PHE A 244 -9.28 -16.95 4.96
CA PHE A 244 -8.10 -16.48 4.23
C PHE A 244 -8.33 -16.40 2.72
N PHE A 245 -8.99 -17.42 2.13
CA PHE A 245 -9.38 -17.40 0.72
C PHE A 245 -10.28 -16.20 0.40
N SER A 246 -11.29 -15.97 1.22
CA SER A 246 -12.26 -14.89 1.02
C SER A 246 -11.64 -13.51 1.18
N ILE A 247 -10.75 -13.33 2.16
CA ILE A 247 -9.95 -12.11 2.34
C ILE A 247 -9.07 -11.88 1.10
N THR A 248 -8.43 -12.93 0.59
CA THR A 248 -7.57 -12.84 -0.60
C THR A 248 -8.37 -12.41 -1.83
N ALA A 249 -9.50 -13.07 -2.10
CA ALA A 249 -10.40 -12.71 -3.20
C ALA A 249 -10.92 -11.27 -3.07
N THR A 250 -11.41 -10.90 -1.88
CA THR A 250 -11.89 -9.54 -1.60
C THR A 250 -10.80 -8.50 -1.85
N SER A 251 -9.57 -8.78 -1.40
CA SER A 251 -8.46 -7.84 -1.51
C SER A 251 -8.05 -7.63 -2.96
N LEU A 252 -7.89 -8.70 -3.74
CA LEU A 252 -7.55 -8.60 -5.16
C LEU A 252 -8.63 -7.87 -5.95
N MET A 253 -9.91 -8.18 -5.72
CA MET A 253 -11.03 -7.50 -6.40
C MET A 253 -11.05 -6.00 -6.09
N VAL A 254 -10.84 -5.62 -4.81
CA VAL A 254 -10.81 -4.20 -4.43
C VAL A 254 -9.59 -3.49 -5.00
N LEU A 255 -8.41 -4.10 -4.97
CA LEU A 255 -7.20 -3.49 -5.53
C LEU A 255 -7.32 -3.26 -7.05
N VAL A 256 -7.88 -4.22 -7.78
CA VAL A 256 -8.19 -4.04 -9.21
C VAL A 256 -9.22 -2.92 -9.42
N ALA A 257 -10.27 -2.87 -8.58
CA ALA A 257 -11.25 -1.79 -8.65
C ALA A 257 -10.63 -0.41 -8.37
N GLN A 258 -9.72 -0.31 -7.39
CA GLN A 258 -9.00 0.93 -7.09
C GLN A 258 -8.21 1.45 -8.30
N GLN A 259 -7.57 0.55 -9.04
CA GLN A 259 -6.88 0.93 -10.29
C GLN A 259 -7.83 1.25 -11.43
N GLY A 260 -8.99 0.60 -11.50
CA GLY A 260 -9.99 0.88 -12.53
C GLY A 260 -10.73 2.20 -12.34
N PHE A 261 -10.99 2.62 -11.10
CA PHE A 261 -11.68 3.88 -10.81
C PHE A 261 -10.74 5.07 -10.63
N SER A 262 -9.52 4.84 -10.13
CA SER A 262 -8.47 5.87 -9.96
C SER A 262 -8.93 7.10 -9.16
N LEU A 263 -9.80 6.90 -8.17
CA LEU A 263 -10.33 7.99 -7.36
C LEU A 263 -9.46 8.20 -6.09
N PRO A 264 -8.78 9.35 -5.95
CA PRO A 264 -7.79 9.59 -4.90
C PRO A 264 -8.40 9.85 -3.52
N ARG A 265 -7.57 9.92 -2.49
CA ARG A 265 -7.97 10.22 -1.11
C ARG A 265 -8.38 11.70 -0.91
N PRO A 266 -9.08 12.03 0.19
CA PRO A 266 -9.49 13.40 0.50
C PRO A 266 -8.37 14.45 0.44
N HIS A 267 -7.20 14.13 1.02
CA HIS A 267 -6.08 15.07 1.15
C HIS A 267 -5.51 15.56 -0.19
N VAL A 268 -5.72 14.77 -1.24
CA VAL A 268 -5.28 15.12 -2.61
C VAL A 268 -5.98 16.38 -3.13
N TYR A 269 -7.23 16.63 -2.70
CA TYR A 269 -7.97 17.85 -3.05
C TYR A 269 -7.78 18.95 -2.01
N MET A 270 -7.55 18.56 -0.75
CA MET A 270 -7.46 19.46 0.40
C MET A 270 -6.46 18.92 1.43
N PRO A 271 -5.19 19.32 1.39
CA PRO A 271 -4.15 18.75 2.26
C PRO A 271 -4.44 18.86 3.76
N ILE A 272 -5.17 19.90 4.20
CA ILE A 272 -5.58 20.07 5.61
C ILE A 272 -6.38 18.88 6.16
N THR A 273 -7.00 18.09 5.29
CA THR A 273 -7.77 16.92 5.71
C THR A 273 -6.88 15.74 6.13
N GLU A 274 -5.57 15.76 5.83
CA GLU A 274 -4.64 14.69 6.21
C GLU A 274 -4.20 14.77 7.68
N LEU A 275 -4.95 14.11 8.56
CA LEU A 275 -4.55 13.97 9.97
C LEU A 275 -3.63 12.76 10.22
N THR A 276 -3.52 11.88 9.23
CA THR A 276 -2.58 10.75 9.22
C THR A 276 -2.11 10.51 7.80
N HIS A 277 -0.80 10.33 7.65
CA HIS A 277 -0.19 10.07 6.34
C HIS A 277 -0.83 8.87 5.65
N SER A 278 -1.21 9.04 4.39
CA SER A 278 -1.75 7.99 3.54
C SER A 278 -1.56 8.32 2.06
N PHE A 279 -1.61 7.33 1.17
CA PHE A 279 -1.39 7.54 -0.26
C PHE A 279 -2.22 6.61 -1.14
N GLY A 280 -2.26 6.91 -2.44
CA GLY A 280 -2.95 6.13 -3.46
C GLY A 280 -4.47 6.30 -3.44
N PHE A 281 -5.15 5.44 -4.21
CA PHE A 281 -6.60 5.52 -4.40
C PHE A 281 -7.39 4.99 -3.19
N SER A 282 -8.51 5.65 -2.89
CA SER A 282 -9.35 5.32 -1.74
C SER A 282 -10.56 4.46 -2.08
N PHE A 283 -11.05 4.53 -3.32
CA PHE A 283 -12.31 3.90 -3.74
C PHE A 283 -12.09 2.60 -4.52
N PRO A 284 -12.73 1.49 -4.12
CA PRO A 284 -13.43 1.27 -2.86
C PRO A 284 -12.45 1.05 -1.69
N SER A 285 -12.92 1.19 -0.45
CA SER A 285 -12.06 1.08 0.74
C SER A 285 -11.72 -0.37 1.08
N LEU A 286 -10.48 -0.79 0.78
CA LEU A 286 -9.93 -2.12 1.08
C LEU A 286 -10.08 -2.57 2.55
N PRO A 287 -9.68 -1.77 3.57
CA PRO A 287 -9.78 -2.20 4.96
C PRO A 287 -11.22 -2.51 5.39
N ILE A 288 -12.19 -1.72 4.91
CA ILE A 288 -13.61 -1.89 5.22
C ILE A 288 -14.20 -3.08 4.47
N ALA A 289 -13.80 -3.31 3.22
CA ALA A 289 -14.22 -4.50 2.48
C ALA A 289 -13.78 -5.79 3.21
N ILE A 290 -12.53 -5.84 3.66
CA ILE A 290 -12.05 -6.99 4.44
C ILE A 290 -12.78 -7.08 5.78
N TRP A 291 -12.97 -5.96 6.49
CA TRP A 291 -13.70 -5.92 7.75
C TRP A 291 -15.09 -6.55 7.64
N PHE A 292 -15.87 -6.12 6.65
CA PHE A 292 -17.22 -6.64 6.42
C PHE A 292 -17.23 -8.08 5.90
N CYS A 293 -16.25 -8.47 5.08
CA CYS A 293 -16.07 -9.87 4.68
C CYS A 293 -15.88 -10.76 5.94
N VAL A 294 -14.95 -10.40 6.82
CA VAL A 294 -14.67 -11.14 8.06
C VAL A 294 -15.88 -11.16 8.98
N MET A 295 -16.52 -10.02 9.21
CA MET A 295 -17.71 -9.94 10.07
C MET A 295 -18.85 -10.82 9.56
N THR A 296 -19.07 -10.86 8.25
CA THR A 296 -20.12 -11.70 7.64
C THR A 296 -19.87 -13.19 7.93
N PHE A 297 -18.62 -13.67 7.77
CA PHE A 297 -18.25 -15.03 8.14
C PHE A 297 -18.45 -15.33 9.62
N LEU A 298 -18.04 -14.42 10.50
CA LEU A 298 -18.17 -14.61 11.95
C LEU A 298 -19.63 -14.63 12.39
N PHE A 299 -20.48 -13.74 11.86
CA PHE A 299 -21.90 -13.70 12.17
C PHE A 299 -22.64 -14.96 11.70
N GLN A 300 -22.36 -15.41 10.47
CA GLN A 300 -22.95 -16.65 9.94
C GLN A 300 -22.56 -17.85 10.79
N ARG A 301 -21.26 -17.99 11.10
CA ARG A 301 -20.75 -19.15 11.86
C ARG A 301 -21.26 -19.19 13.30
N THR A 302 -21.42 -18.03 13.93
CA THR A 302 -21.92 -17.93 15.32
C THR A 302 -23.44 -17.87 15.42
N LYS A 303 -24.15 -17.79 14.28
CA LYS A 303 -25.61 -17.55 14.22
C LYS A 303 -26.06 -16.38 15.10
N SER A 304 -25.20 -15.37 15.21
CA SER A 304 -25.39 -14.25 16.12
C SER A 304 -25.89 -12.99 15.43
N PHE A 305 -26.22 -13.05 14.14
CA PHE A 305 -26.84 -11.92 13.43
C PHE A 305 -28.28 -11.70 13.91
N GLY A 306 -28.60 -10.48 14.36
CA GLY A 306 -29.96 -10.10 14.79
C GLY A 306 -29.97 -9.02 15.88
N LEU A 307 -31.11 -8.83 16.55
CA LEU A 307 -31.28 -7.87 17.66
C LEU A 307 -30.65 -8.42 18.97
N ASN A 308 -29.33 -8.54 19.01
CA ASN A 308 -28.60 -8.99 20.20
C ASN A 308 -27.39 -8.11 20.55
N ARG A 309 -26.86 -8.30 21.75
CA ARG A 309 -25.74 -7.51 22.29
C ARG A 309 -24.47 -7.61 21.44
N VAL A 310 -24.24 -8.76 20.79
CA VAL A 310 -23.05 -8.98 19.95
C VAL A 310 -23.15 -8.16 18.68
N THR A 311 -24.28 -8.23 17.98
CA THR A 311 -24.53 -7.43 16.77
C THR A 311 -24.48 -5.93 17.08
N LEU A 312 -25.07 -5.50 18.19
CA LEU A 312 -25.01 -4.10 18.62
C LEU A 312 -23.56 -3.64 18.89
N LEU A 313 -22.77 -4.44 19.61
CA LEU A 313 -21.37 -4.13 19.90
C LEU A 313 -20.52 -4.07 18.62
N THR A 314 -20.67 -5.04 17.72
CA THR A 314 -19.96 -5.04 16.44
C THR A 314 -20.37 -3.86 15.56
N CYS A 315 -21.65 -3.50 15.55
CA CYS A 315 -22.13 -2.31 14.84
C CYS A 315 -21.49 -1.04 15.42
N LEU A 316 -21.48 -0.89 16.74
CA LEU A 316 -20.83 0.24 17.42
C LEU A 316 -19.35 0.33 17.03
N VAL A 317 -18.58 -0.77 17.16
CA VAL A 317 -17.15 -0.79 16.79
C VAL A 317 -16.96 -0.44 15.31
N THR A 318 -17.78 -0.99 14.42
CA THR A 318 -17.69 -0.73 12.97
C THR A 318 -17.95 0.73 12.64
N LEU A 319 -18.99 1.32 13.23
CA LEU A 319 -19.31 2.74 13.07
C LEU A 319 -18.18 3.62 13.63
N THR A 320 -17.60 3.26 14.77
CA THR A 320 -16.44 3.99 15.32
C THR A 320 -15.24 3.90 14.39
N VAL A 321 -14.93 2.71 13.83
CA VAL A 321 -13.83 2.57 12.86
C VAL A 321 -14.08 3.42 11.62
N MET A 322 -15.28 3.37 11.04
CA MET A 322 -15.63 4.17 9.86
C MET A 322 -15.56 5.68 10.16
N PHE A 323 -16.11 6.11 11.30
CA PHE A 323 -16.04 7.49 11.76
C PHE A 323 -14.59 7.96 11.92
N CYS A 324 -13.73 7.17 12.57
CA CYS A 324 -12.32 7.51 12.74
C CYS A 324 -11.58 7.56 11.40
N LYS A 325 -11.87 6.68 10.43
CA LYS A 325 -11.26 6.73 9.10
C LYS A 325 -11.65 8.00 8.32
N PHE A 326 -12.92 8.40 8.43
CA PHE A 326 -13.44 9.62 7.83
C PHE A 326 -12.84 10.86 8.51
N PHE A 327 -12.85 10.91 9.84
CA PHE A 327 -12.22 11.97 10.63
C PHE A 327 -10.74 12.13 10.29
N LEU A 328 -9.99 11.04 10.15
CA LEU A 328 -8.56 11.08 9.82
C LEU A 328 -8.26 11.46 8.36
N GLY A 329 -9.28 11.64 7.51
CA GLY A 329 -9.10 11.97 6.09
C GLY A 329 -8.57 10.83 5.24
N THR A 330 -8.68 9.58 5.70
CA THR A 330 -8.10 8.42 4.98
C THR A 330 -9.02 7.85 3.91
N ALA A 331 -10.33 8.05 4.00
CA ALA A 331 -11.33 7.55 3.05
C ALA A 331 -12.64 8.33 3.15
N PHE A 332 -13.38 8.39 2.05
CA PHE A 332 -14.75 8.90 2.01
C PHE A 332 -15.76 7.86 2.56
N ILE A 333 -16.94 8.31 2.99
CA ILE A 333 -18.05 7.47 3.42
C ILE A 333 -18.50 6.58 2.26
N LEU A 334 -18.57 7.10 1.04
CA LEU A 334 -18.94 6.31 -0.14
C LEU A 334 -17.91 5.20 -0.41
N ASP A 335 -16.61 5.49 -0.28
CA ASP A 335 -15.54 4.49 -0.45
C ASP A 335 -15.74 3.32 0.53
N MET A 336 -16.06 3.64 1.79
CA MET A 336 -16.30 2.66 2.85
C MET A 336 -17.60 1.88 2.63
N SER A 337 -18.66 2.54 2.15
CA SER A 337 -19.96 1.91 1.88
C SER A 337 -19.87 0.90 0.73
N VAL A 338 -19.21 1.28 -0.38
CA VAL A 338 -18.98 0.37 -1.50
C VAL A 338 -18.00 -0.74 -1.13
N GLY A 339 -16.96 -0.44 -0.33
CA GLY A 339 -16.08 -1.45 0.24
C GLY A 339 -16.85 -2.48 1.06
N ALA A 340 -17.70 -2.03 1.99
CA ALA A 340 -18.54 -2.91 2.82
C ALA A 340 -19.44 -3.81 1.97
N LEU A 341 -20.10 -3.25 0.95
CA LEU A 341 -20.93 -4.00 0.01
C LEU A 341 -20.12 -5.11 -0.69
N LEU A 342 -18.96 -4.79 -1.25
CA LEU A 342 -18.10 -5.76 -1.92
C LEU A 342 -17.66 -6.89 -0.96
N GLY A 343 -17.26 -6.54 0.26
CA GLY A 343 -16.89 -7.52 1.28
C GLY A 343 -18.01 -8.48 1.64
N VAL A 344 -19.23 -7.95 1.82
CA VAL A 344 -20.44 -8.76 2.07
C VAL A 344 -20.75 -9.66 0.88
N LEU A 345 -20.68 -9.15 -0.35
CA LEU A 345 -20.99 -9.93 -1.56
C LEU A 345 -20.02 -11.10 -1.77
N VAL A 346 -18.72 -10.88 -1.54
CA VAL A 346 -17.71 -11.96 -1.62
C VAL A 346 -17.97 -13.01 -0.55
N ALA A 347 -18.16 -12.59 0.70
CA ALA A 347 -18.47 -13.52 1.80
C ALA A 347 -19.77 -14.28 1.55
N TRP A 348 -20.83 -13.60 1.11
CA TRP A 348 -22.11 -14.21 0.75
C TRP A 348 -21.95 -15.24 -0.35
N HIS A 349 -21.14 -14.98 -1.38
CA HIS A 349 -20.91 -15.93 -2.46
C HIS A 349 -20.27 -17.22 -1.97
N VAL A 350 -19.25 -17.12 -1.10
CA VAL A 350 -18.58 -18.28 -0.51
C VAL A 350 -19.51 -19.03 0.44
N LEU A 351 -20.25 -18.32 1.30
CA LEU A 351 -21.21 -18.94 2.22
C LEU A 351 -22.36 -19.64 1.48
N ARG A 352 -22.86 -19.05 0.38
CA ARG A 352 -23.87 -19.67 -0.47
C ARG A 352 -23.39 -20.97 -1.11
N LEU A 353 -22.10 -21.06 -1.45
CA LEU A 353 -21.50 -22.29 -1.95
C LEU A 353 -21.48 -23.38 -0.86
N GLU A 354 -21.34 -23.01 0.42
CA GLU A 354 -21.34 -23.98 1.53
C GLU A 354 -22.71 -24.63 1.75
N ASP A 355 -23.78 -23.90 1.50
CA ASP A 355 -25.14 -24.42 1.63
C ASP A 355 -25.54 -25.35 0.46
N ASN A 356 -24.70 -25.46 -0.59
CA ASN A 356 -24.97 -26.35 -1.72
C ASN A 356 -24.46 -27.77 -1.43
N PRO A 357 -25.36 -28.78 -1.31
CA PRO A 357 -24.98 -30.15 -0.94
C PRO A 357 -24.15 -30.88 -2.01
N GLU A 358 -24.12 -30.39 -3.25
CA GLU A 358 -23.35 -30.99 -4.35
C GLU A 358 -21.87 -30.58 -4.34
N ILE A 359 -21.51 -29.53 -3.59
CA ILE A 359 -20.19 -28.92 -3.62
C ILE A 359 -19.52 -29.05 -2.25
N ASP A 360 -18.42 -29.80 -2.21
CA ASP A 360 -17.53 -29.80 -1.04
C ASP A 360 -16.64 -28.55 -1.09
N VAL A 361 -17.08 -27.49 -0.40
CA VAL A 361 -16.37 -26.20 -0.35
C VAL A 361 -14.99 -26.33 0.29
N ASP A 362 -14.83 -27.19 1.30
CA ASP A 362 -13.52 -27.40 1.92
C ASP A 362 -12.54 -27.95 0.88
N ARG A 363 -12.95 -28.99 0.16
CA ARG A 363 -12.14 -29.59 -0.90
C ARG A 363 -11.88 -28.63 -2.05
N LEU A 364 -12.85 -27.79 -2.42
CA LEU A 364 -12.70 -26.79 -3.48
C LEU A 364 -11.68 -25.71 -3.09
N LEU A 365 -11.82 -25.14 -1.88
CA LEU A 365 -10.99 -24.04 -1.40
C LEU A 365 -9.60 -24.50 -0.93
N THR A 366 -9.40 -25.79 -0.67
CA THR A 366 -8.06 -26.39 -0.48
C THR A 366 -7.49 -26.97 -1.78
N SER A 367 -8.22 -26.88 -2.90
CA SER A 367 -7.74 -27.44 -4.16
C SER A 367 -6.55 -26.66 -4.70
N LYS A 368 -5.51 -27.39 -5.14
CA LYS A 368 -4.32 -26.81 -5.75
C LYS A 368 -4.69 -25.95 -6.97
N GLY A 369 -5.65 -26.41 -7.78
CA GLY A 369 -6.07 -25.73 -9.00
C GLY A 369 -6.57 -24.30 -8.74
N VAL A 370 -7.38 -24.09 -7.70
CA VAL A 370 -7.91 -22.76 -7.36
C VAL A 370 -6.79 -21.81 -6.96
N TRP A 371 -5.88 -22.23 -6.08
CA TRP A 371 -4.77 -21.38 -5.63
C TRP A 371 -3.76 -21.06 -6.74
N PHE A 372 -3.41 -22.04 -7.57
CA PHE A 372 -2.54 -21.80 -8.72
C PHE A 372 -3.19 -20.89 -9.77
N THR A 373 -4.50 -21.03 -10.01
CA THR A 373 -5.23 -20.15 -10.92
C THR A 373 -5.25 -18.72 -10.39
N MET A 374 -5.56 -18.53 -9.11
CA MET A 374 -5.55 -17.20 -8.47
C MET A 374 -4.13 -16.60 -8.48
N THR A 375 -3.09 -17.41 -8.24
CA THR A 375 -1.69 -16.98 -8.35
C THR A 375 -1.34 -16.55 -9.76
N ALA A 376 -1.77 -17.30 -10.79
CA ALA A 376 -1.52 -16.97 -12.19
C ALA A 376 -2.24 -15.68 -12.61
N ILE A 377 -3.51 -15.51 -12.19
CA ILE A 377 -4.26 -14.27 -12.43
C ILE A 377 -3.55 -13.09 -11.77
N THR A 378 -3.14 -13.21 -10.50
CA THR A 378 -2.41 -12.14 -9.82
C THR A 378 -1.07 -11.85 -10.47
N ALA A 379 -0.35 -12.85 -10.98
CA ALA A 379 0.89 -12.62 -11.72
C ALA A 379 0.66 -11.78 -12.98
N VAL A 380 -0.43 -12.03 -13.72
CA VAL A 380 -0.82 -11.20 -14.88
C VAL A 380 -1.18 -9.78 -14.43
N ILE A 381 -1.95 -9.64 -13.35
CA ILE A 381 -2.33 -8.34 -12.78
C ILE A 381 -1.09 -7.55 -12.33
N SER A 382 -0.10 -8.19 -11.70
CA SER A 382 1.16 -7.55 -11.29
C SER A 382 2.01 -7.06 -12.46
N VAL A 383 1.87 -7.66 -13.65
CA VAL A 383 2.53 -7.18 -14.86
C VAL A 383 1.78 -5.99 -15.47
N ILE A 384 0.44 -6.00 -15.42
CA ILE A 384 -0.39 -4.90 -15.93
C ILE A 384 -0.24 -3.66 -15.03
N TRP A 385 -0.25 -3.86 -13.71
CA TRP A 385 -0.08 -2.81 -12.71
C TRP A 385 1.06 -3.18 -11.76
N PRO A 386 2.29 -2.66 -11.99
CA PRO A 386 3.47 -3.00 -11.21
C PRO A 386 3.50 -2.31 -9.83
N LEU A 387 2.40 -2.42 -9.06
CA LEU A 387 2.28 -1.84 -7.73
C LEU A 387 2.94 -2.75 -6.67
N PRO A 388 3.64 -2.18 -5.67
CA PRO A 388 4.19 -2.95 -4.55
C PRO A 388 3.16 -3.85 -3.84
N VAL A 389 1.91 -3.38 -3.74
CA VAL A 389 0.83 -4.14 -3.11
C VAL A 389 0.47 -5.42 -3.89
N PHE A 390 0.50 -5.40 -5.23
CA PHE A 390 0.25 -6.59 -6.03
C PHE A 390 1.42 -7.56 -5.96
N THR A 391 2.66 -7.06 -5.90
CA THR A 391 3.87 -7.87 -5.68
C THR A 391 3.80 -8.61 -4.34
N SER A 392 3.41 -7.91 -3.27
CA SER A 392 3.18 -8.53 -1.96
C SER A 392 2.09 -9.60 -2.00
N TRP A 393 0.96 -9.34 -2.67
CA TRP A 393 -0.10 -10.34 -2.85
C TRP A 393 0.35 -11.54 -3.67
N LEU A 394 1.14 -11.35 -4.71
CA LEU A 394 1.73 -12.43 -5.51
C LEU A 394 2.61 -13.32 -4.63
N ALA A 395 3.47 -12.74 -3.78
CA ALA A 395 4.30 -13.49 -2.85
C ALA A 395 3.46 -14.27 -1.80
N ILE A 396 2.40 -13.65 -1.27
CA ILE A 396 1.44 -14.31 -0.37
C ILE A 396 0.80 -15.52 -1.08
N LEU A 397 0.36 -15.36 -2.33
CA LEU A 397 -0.30 -16.41 -3.11
C LEU A 397 0.63 -17.55 -3.51
N ILE A 398 1.88 -17.27 -3.88
CA ILE A 398 2.91 -18.28 -4.13
C ILE A 398 3.13 -19.10 -2.85
N THR A 399 3.27 -18.42 -1.71
CA THR A 399 3.47 -19.07 -0.41
C THR A 399 2.25 -19.89 -0.01
N ALA A 400 1.03 -19.36 -0.21
CA ALA A 400 -0.21 -20.07 0.06
C ALA A 400 -0.35 -21.33 -0.82
N SER A 401 -0.07 -21.21 -2.12
CA SER A 401 -0.08 -22.34 -3.06
C SER A 401 0.89 -23.44 -2.65
N ALA A 402 2.12 -23.08 -2.26
CA ALA A 402 3.10 -24.03 -1.74
C ALA A 402 2.65 -24.68 -0.43
N LEU A 403 2.04 -23.91 0.48
CA LEU A 403 1.51 -24.42 1.75
C LEU A 403 0.37 -25.41 1.53
N VAL A 404 -0.56 -25.12 0.61
CA VAL A 404 -1.66 -26.00 0.23
C VAL A 404 -1.15 -27.34 -0.34
N MET A 405 -0.01 -27.34 -1.04
CA MET A 405 0.61 -28.60 -1.49
C MET A 405 1.12 -29.48 -0.34
N THR A 406 1.47 -28.89 0.79
CA THR A 406 2.05 -29.60 1.95
C THR A 406 1.03 -29.86 3.06
N PHE A 407 -0.13 -29.22 3.01
CA PHE A 407 -1.15 -29.36 4.04
C PHE A 407 -1.92 -30.67 3.85
N LYS A 408 -1.93 -31.53 4.86
CA LYS A 408 -2.87 -32.64 4.94
C LYS A 408 -4.09 -32.14 5.71
N GLU A 409 -5.28 -32.34 5.15
CA GLU A 409 -6.53 -32.02 5.83
C GLU A 409 -6.54 -32.62 7.24
N SER A 410 -6.70 -31.77 8.22
CA SER A 410 -6.82 -32.18 9.61
C SER A 410 -7.62 -31.12 10.34
N ASP A 411 -8.66 -31.54 11.05
CA ASP A 411 -9.41 -30.69 11.97
C ASP A 411 -8.53 -30.37 13.18
N ILE A 412 -7.80 -29.27 13.06
CA ILE A 412 -6.92 -28.81 14.11
C ILE A 412 -7.51 -27.57 14.74
N ARG A 413 -7.57 -27.60 16.07
CA ARG A 413 -8.05 -26.51 16.91
C ARG A 413 -7.01 -26.15 17.96
N PHE A 414 -6.78 -24.87 18.16
CA PHE A 414 -5.88 -24.40 19.22
C PHE A 414 -6.54 -24.35 20.58
N GLU A 415 -5.73 -24.59 21.61
CA GLU A 415 -6.04 -24.17 22.98
C GLU A 415 -5.73 -22.69 23.19
N ARG A 416 -6.28 -22.10 24.26
CA ARG A 416 -6.06 -20.68 24.60
C ARG A 416 -4.58 -20.35 24.79
N GLN A 417 -3.82 -21.21 25.45
CA GLN A 417 -2.38 -21.01 25.67
C GLN A 417 -1.59 -21.06 24.36
N GLN A 418 -1.94 -22.00 23.47
CA GLN A 418 -1.32 -22.14 22.15
C GLN A 418 -1.61 -20.90 21.28
N MET A 419 -2.86 -20.44 21.26
CA MET A 419 -3.27 -19.24 20.54
C MET A 419 -2.48 -18.00 21.02
N LEU A 420 -2.40 -17.78 22.34
CA LEU A 420 -1.64 -16.64 22.90
C LEU A 420 -0.16 -16.73 22.57
N PHE A 421 0.44 -17.92 22.68
CA PHE A 421 1.84 -18.14 22.32
C PHE A 421 2.11 -17.82 20.84
N VAL A 422 1.24 -18.27 19.94
CA VAL A 422 1.38 -18.00 18.50
C VAL A 422 1.22 -16.51 18.20
N ILE A 423 0.26 -15.81 18.82
CA ILE A 423 0.09 -14.36 18.65
C ILE A 423 1.35 -13.61 19.13
N LEU A 424 1.87 -13.94 20.31
CA LEU A 424 3.09 -13.31 20.84
C LEU A 424 4.31 -13.57 19.95
N ALA A 425 4.44 -14.78 19.41
CA ALA A 425 5.50 -15.11 18.46
C ALA A 425 5.38 -14.31 17.16
N LEU A 426 4.17 -14.20 16.61
CA LEU A 426 3.92 -13.40 15.40
C LEU A 426 4.20 -11.91 15.63
N LEU A 427 3.80 -11.35 16.78
CA LEU A 427 4.13 -9.97 17.15
C LEU A 427 5.64 -9.76 17.30
N LEU A 428 6.35 -10.70 17.93
CA LEU A 428 7.82 -10.61 18.06
C LEU A 428 8.50 -10.61 16.69
N VAL A 429 8.09 -11.52 15.79
CA VAL A 429 8.63 -11.59 14.43
C VAL A 429 8.32 -10.31 13.66
N ASP A 430 7.09 -9.81 13.75
CA ASP A 430 6.67 -8.56 13.12
C ASP A 430 7.53 -7.36 13.57
N GLN A 431 7.73 -7.19 14.88
CA GLN A 431 8.55 -6.10 15.40
C GLN A 431 10.03 -6.20 14.99
N LEU A 432 10.60 -7.42 15.02
CA LEU A 432 11.96 -7.63 14.54
C LEU A 432 12.07 -7.33 13.04
N TYR A 433 11.05 -7.67 12.26
CA TYR A 433 11.00 -7.41 10.83
C TYR A 433 10.97 -5.91 10.54
N LEU A 434 10.08 -5.16 11.19
CA LEU A 434 9.98 -3.70 11.04
C LEU A 434 11.29 -3.00 11.43
N TYR A 435 11.95 -3.44 12.50
CA TYR A 435 13.26 -2.92 12.89
C TYR A 435 14.32 -3.14 11.81
N LEU A 436 14.42 -4.37 11.27
CA LEU A 436 15.38 -4.69 10.20
C LEU A 436 15.10 -3.91 8.90
N GLY A 437 13.83 -3.61 8.60
CA GLY A 437 13.44 -2.83 7.43
C GLY A 437 14.08 -1.43 7.38
N THR A 438 14.36 -0.82 8.53
CA THR A 438 15.01 0.50 8.58
C THR A 438 16.42 0.48 7.96
N THR A 439 17.11 -0.66 8.01
CA THR A 439 18.49 -0.82 7.51
C THR A 439 18.58 -0.91 5.98
N VAL A 440 17.47 -1.21 5.29
CA VAL A 440 17.43 -1.35 3.82
C VAL A 440 16.79 -0.16 3.11
N SER A 441 16.36 0.85 3.87
CA SER A 441 15.69 2.07 3.37
C SER A 441 16.54 2.92 2.42
N PHE A 442 17.84 2.65 2.30
CA PHE A 442 18.72 3.32 1.32
C PHE A 442 18.45 2.90 -0.13
N SER A 443 17.77 1.78 -0.35
CA SER A 443 17.54 1.21 -1.68
C SER A 443 16.06 0.84 -1.87
N GLY A 444 15.44 1.40 -2.90
CA GLY A 444 14.07 1.05 -3.30
C GLY A 444 13.93 -0.44 -3.62
N PHE A 445 14.89 -1.05 -4.33
CA PHE A 445 14.87 -2.48 -4.64
C PHE A 445 14.90 -3.35 -3.38
N TRP A 446 15.85 -3.13 -2.47
CA TRP A 446 15.92 -3.92 -1.24
C TRP A 446 14.72 -3.68 -0.33
N SER A 447 14.21 -2.44 -0.28
CA SER A 447 12.98 -2.10 0.44
C SER A 447 11.77 -2.83 -0.14
N LEU A 448 11.66 -2.93 -1.48
CA LEU A 448 10.60 -3.69 -2.16
C LEU A 448 10.69 -5.19 -1.83
N VAL A 449 11.87 -5.79 -1.98
CA VAL A 449 12.11 -7.20 -1.64
C VAL A 449 11.73 -7.46 -0.18
N PHE A 450 12.20 -6.60 0.73
CA PHE A 450 11.93 -6.72 2.15
C PHE A 450 10.44 -6.57 2.45
N ASN A 451 9.75 -5.56 1.93
CA ASN A 451 8.32 -5.39 2.14
C ASN A 451 7.50 -6.57 1.57
N THR A 452 7.90 -7.11 0.41
CA THR A 452 7.24 -8.24 -0.26
C THR A 452 7.24 -9.52 0.60
N PHE A 453 8.31 -9.78 1.35
CA PHE A 453 8.45 -11.01 2.14
C PHE A 453 7.86 -10.94 3.56
N HIS A 454 7.38 -9.77 4.00
CA HIS A 454 6.84 -9.58 5.35
C HIS A 454 5.66 -10.51 5.67
N SER A 455 4.59 -10.42 4.88
CA SER A 455 3.40 -11.26 5.07
C SER A 455 3.65 -12.77 4.83
N PRO A 456 4.41 -13.17 3.78
CA PRO A 456 4.87 -14.56 3.64
C PRO A 456 5.60 -15.11 4.87
N LEU A 457 6.51 -14.34 5.47
CA LEU A 457 7.25 -14.76 6.67
C LEU A 457 6.31 -14.98 7.85
N LEU A 458 5.38 -14.07 8.10
CA LEU A 458 4.38 -14.21 9.17
C LEU A 458 3.48 -15.43 8.92
N MET A 459 3.06 -15.66 7.67
CA MET A 459 2.23 -16.82 7.31
C MET A 459 2.99 -18.15 7.51
N LEU A 460 4.26 -18.22 7.10
CA LEU A 460 5.10 -19.40 7.34
C LEU A 460 5.32 -19.64 8.84
N THR A 461 5.56 -18.58 9.60
CA THR A 461 5.70 -18.65 11.06
C THR A 461 4.41 -19.19 11.71
N PHE A 462 3.26 -18.65 11.32
CA PHE A 462 1.95 -19.13 11.79
C PHE A 462 1.75 -20.62 11.53
N ILE A 463 1.93 -21.06 10.28
CA ILE A 463 1.66 -22.45 9.89
C ILE A 463 2.68 -23.42 10.51
N THR A 464 3.95 -23.05 10.60
CA THR A 464 4.98 -23.92 11.21
C THR A 464 4.73 -24.12 12.70
N LEU A 465 4.39 -23.06 13.44
CA LEU A 465 4.00 -23.15 14.85
C LEU A 465 2.71 -23.95 15.01
N ALA A 466 1.71 -23.71 14.15
CA ALA A 466 0.45 -24.43 14.17
C ALA A 466 0.65 -25.94 14.02
N ARG A 467 1.52 -26.37 13.09
CA ARG A 467 1.85 -27.79 12.88
C ARG A 467 2.59 -28.39 14.07
N LYS A 468 3.59 -27.70 14.63
CA LYS A 468 4.37 -28.20 15.78
C LYS A 468 3.51 -28.41 17.02
N LEU A 469 2.66 -27.44 17.35
CA LEU A 469 1.84 -27.47 18.56
C LEU A 469 0.73 -28.53 18.52
N THR A 470 0.32 -28.95 17.33
CA THR A 470 -0.85 -29.81 17.14
C THR A 470 -0.45 -31.25 16.80
N CYS A 471 0.71 -31.47 16.16
CA CYS A 471 1.26 -32.80 15.94
C CYS A 471 1.78 -33.46 17.24
N GLY A 472 2.26 -32.67 18.20
CA GLY A 472 2.70 -33.17 19.52
C GLY A 472 1.58 -33.84 20.34
N LYS A 473 0.30 -33.57 20.04
CA LYS A 473 -0.85 -34.23 20.67
C LYS A 473 -1.14 -35.62 20.10
N ARG A 474 -0.98 -35.84 18.79
CA ARG A 474 -1.19 -37.17 18.17
C ARG A 474 -0.25 -38.23 18.74
N ALA A 475 0.98 -37.84 19.11
CA ALA A 475 1.94 -38.76 19.73
C ALA A 475 1.63 -39.08 21.22
N LYS A 476 0.91 -38.21 21.94
CA LYS A 476 0.58 -38.40 23.36
C LYS A 476 -0.75 -39.13 23.64
N HIS A 477 -1.66 -39.19 22.66
CA HIS A 477 -2.95 -39.90 22.79
C HIS A 477 -2.99 -41.22 22.02
N GLY A 478 -1.88 -41.61 21.38
CA GLY A 478 -1.70 -42.90 20.70
C GLY A 478 -0.69 -43.81 21.42
N ALA A 479 -0.41 -43.54 22.69
CA ALA A 479 0.45 -44.35 23.57
C ALA A 479 -0.37 -44.82 24.78
#